data_AF-A0AAD4GAC3-F1
#
_entry.id   AF-A0AAD4GAC3-F1
#
_cell.length_a   1.000
_cell.length_b   1.000
_cell.length_c   1.000
_cell.angle_alpha   90.00
_cell.angle_beta   90.00
_cell.angle_gamma   90.00
#
_symmetry.space_group_name_H-M   'P 1'
#
loop_
_entity.id
_entity.type
_entity.pdbx_description
1 polymer ?
#
loop_
_entity_poly.entity_id
_entity_poly.type
_entity_poly.pdbx_seq_one_letter_code
_entity_poly.pdbx_strand_id
1 'polypeptide(L)'
;DLDEAIVLGREALEPRLQGHLHRSTSLNSLGGYLSTRYNQLGAMTDLDEAIVLGREALELCLQGHPDRSTYLNNLANSLLTRYKQLGAMADLDEAIVFGREALELRPQGHPARSRSLNNLASAL
;
A
#
# COMPACT_ATOMS: atom_id res chain seq x y z
N ASP A 1 11.74 9.94 12.99
CA ASP A 1 12.44 9.99 11.69
C ASP A 1 11.86 8.92 10.76
N LEU A 2 12.00 9.01 9.42
CA LEU A 2 11.47 8.00 8.48
C LEU A 2 12.20 6.65 8.64
N ASP A 3 13.52 6.67 8.79
CA ASP A 3 14.28 5.43 9.00
C ASP A 3 13.95 4.78 10.35
N GLU A 4 13.74 5.59 11.39
CA GLU A 4 13.26 5.13 12.69
C GLU A 4 11.86 4.49 12.60
N ALA A 5 10.94 5.08 11.83
CA ALA A 5 9.61 4.51 11.60
C ALA A 5 9.67 3.15 10.89
N ILE A 6 10.62 2.98 9.96
CA ILE A 6 10.88 1.71 9.28
C ILE A 6 11.43 0.67 10.25
N VAL A 7 12.39 1.03 11.11
CA VAL A 7 12.95 0.14 12.13
C VAL A 7 11.85 -0.34 13.08
N LEU A 8 11.07 0.58 13.65
CA LEU A 8 9.96 0.26 14.56
C LEU A 8 8.88 -0.58 13.85
N GLY A 9 8.60 -0.29 12.58
CA GLY A 9 7.67 -1.08 11.77
C GLY A 9 8.13 -2.53 11.58
N ARG A 10 9.44 -2.76 11.41
CA ARG A 10 10.02 -4.11 11.33
C ARG A 10 9.94 -4.84 12.67
N GLU A 11 10.27 -4.16 13.77
CA GLU A 11 10.17 -4.72 15.12
C GLU A 11 8.74 -5.18 15.43
N ALA A 12 7.74 -4.36 15.08
CA ALA A 12 6.33 -4.68 15.27
C ALA A 12 5.85 -5.92 14.51
N LEU A 13 6.63 -6.43 13.54
CA LEU A 13 6.31 -7.61 12.73
C LEU A 13 7.03 -8.87 13.18
N GLU A 14 7.92 -8.78 14.18
CA GLU A 14 8.67 -9.92 14.67
C GLU A 14 7.75 -11.00 15.26
N PRO A 15 8.03 -12.30 15.02
CA PRO A 15 7.17 -13.40 15.46
C PRO A 15 6.87 -13.41 16.96
N ARG A 16 7.83 -12.95 17.77
CA ARG A 16 7.72 -12.88 19.24
C ARG A 16 6.68 -11.86 19.74
N LEU A 17 6.23 -10.93 18.89
CA LEU A 17 5.25 -9.90 19.21
C LEU A 17 3.88 -10.15 18.55
N GLN A 18 3.60 -11.36 18.07
CA GLN A 18 2.34 -11.68 17.38
C GLN A 18 1.10 -11.58 18.27
N GLY A 19 0.49 -10.38 18.28
CA GLY A 19 -0.94 -10.18 18.50
C GLY A 19 -1.63 -9.98 17.14
N HIS A 20 -2.44 -10.95 16.72
CA HIS A 20 -3.04 -11.00 15.37
C HIS A 20 -3.89 -9.78 14.98
N LEU A 21 -4.36 -8.96 15.94
CA LEU A 21 -5.33 -7.92 15.67
C LEU A 21 -4.80 -6.72 14.86
N HIS A 22 -3.48 -6.51 14.79
CA HIS A 22 -2.90 -5.31 14.17
C HIS A 22 -1.83 -5.59 13.10
N ARG A 23 -1.58 -6.86 12.77
CA ARG A 23 -0.52 -7.23 11.82
C ARG A 23 -0.71 -6.57 10.45
N SER A 24 -1.92 -6.61 9.90
CA SER A 24 -2.24 -6.00 8.60
C SER A 24 -1.98 -4.48 8.60
N THR A 25 -2.29 -3.80 9.70
CA THR A 25 -2.03 -2.36 9.86
C THR A 25 -0.54 -2.05 9.94
N SER A 26 0.23 -2.84 10.69
CA SER A 26 1.69 -2.69 10.77
C SER A 26 2.36 -2.92 9.42
N LEU A 27 1.95 -3.97 8.69
CA LEU A 27 2.44 -4.27 7.33
C LEU A 27 2.16 -3.12 6.37
N ASN A 28 0.92 -2.63 6.32
CA ASN A 28 0.55 -1.51 5.45
C ASN A 28 1.30 -0.22 5.81
N SER A 29 1.51 0.05 7.11
CA SER A 29 2.22 1.24 7.57
C SER A 29 3.70 1.17 7.17
N LEU A 30 4.36 0.04 7.41
CA LEU A 30 5.74 -0.19 6.99
C LEU A 30 5.88 -0.06 5.46
N GLY A 31 4.96 -0.65 4.69
CA GLY A 31 4.92 -0.49 3.25
C GLY A 31 4.81 0.98 2.82
N GLY A 32 3.96 1.77 3.49
CA GLY A 32 3.84 3.21 3.24
C GLY A 32 5.12 4.00 3.53
N TYR A 33 5.84 3.66 4.61
CA TYR A 33 7.13 4.27 4.92
C TYR A 33 8.20 3.94 3.88
N LEU A 34 8.27 2.67 3.45
CA LEU A 34 9.19 2.24 2.40
C LEU A 34 8.89 2.90 1.05
N SER A 35 7.62 2.99 0.64
CA SER A 35 7.23 3.77 -0.54
C SER A 35 7.62 5.25 -0.42
N THR A 36 7.50 5.83 0.78
CA THR A 36 7.93 7.22 1.02
C THR A 36 9.44 7.36 0.89
N ARG A 37 10.21 6.42 1.45
CA ARG A 37 11.68 6.42 1.36
C ARG A 37 12.15 6.20 -0.07
N TYR A 38 11.49 5.32 -0.81
CA TYR A 38 11.69 5.17 -2.25
C TYR A 38 11.52 6.51 -2.98
N ASN A 39 10.44 7.25 -2.72
CA ASN A 39 10.23 8.54 -3.38
C ASN A 39 11.32 9.58 -3.04
N GLN A 40 11.99 9.45 -1.90
CA GLN A 40 13.08 10.35 -1.49
C GLN A 40 14.44 9.93 -2.04
N LEU A 41 14.73 8.62 -2.06
CA LEU A 41 16.07 8.08 -2.29
C LEU A 41 16.21 7.26 -3.58
N GLY A 42 15.10 6.86 -4.21
CA GLY A 42 15.07 6.07 -5.45
C GLY A 42 15.46 4.59 -5.28
N ALA A 43 15.55 4.09 -4.04
CA ALA A 43 15.96 2.71 -3.78
C ALA A 43 14.87 1.71 -4.16
N MET A 44 14.96 1.09 -5.34
CA MET A 44 13.95 0.16 -5.86
C MET A 44 13.61 -1.00 -4.90
N THR A 45 14.56 -1.43 -4.07
CA THR A 45 14.34 -2.45 -3.04
C THR A 45 13.25 -2.06 -2.04
N ASP A 46 13.15 -0.77 -1.69
CA ASP A 46 12.10 -0.28 -0.79
C ASP A 46 10.73 -0.35 -1.45
N LEU A 47 10.64 -0.04 -2.75
CA LEU A 47 9.39 -0.11 -3.49
C LEU A 47 8.92 -1.55 -3.65
N ASP A 48 9.83 -2.47 -3.97
CA ASP A 48 9.51 -3.89 -4.09
C ASP A 48 9.05 -4.47 -2.74
N GLU A 49 9.74 -4.13 -1.64
CA GLU A 49 9.33 -4.53 -0.30
C GLU A 49 7.96 -3.94 0.08
N ALA A 50 7.71 -2.67 -0.23
CA ALA A 50 6.41 -2.04 0.01
C ALA A 50 5.26 -2.77 -0.70
N ILE A 51 5.47 -3.26 -1.92
CA ILE A 51 4.49 -4.05 -2.67
C ILE A 51 4.25 -5.40 -1.99
N VAL A 52 5.30 -6.10 -1.58
CA VAL A 52 5.18 -7.39 -0.88
C VAL A 52 4.39 -7.23 0.43
N LEU A 53 4.74 -6.24 1.24
CA LEU A 53 4.06 -5.95 2.50
C LEU A 53 2.61 -5.51 2.28
N GLY A 54 2.34 -4.72 1.23
CA GLY A 54 0.99 -4.32 0.86
C GLY A 54 0.09 -5.50 0.48
N ARG A 55 0.64 -6.51 -0.22
CA ARG A 55 -0.07 -7.75 -0.54
C ARG A 55 -0.37 -8.57 0.72
N GLU A 56 0.63 -8.79 1.59
CA GLU A 56 0.42 -9.51 2.86
C GLU A 56 -0.60 -8.78 3.76
N ALA A 57 -0.53 -7.44 3.82
CA ALA A 57 -1.49 -6.64 4.57
C ALA A 57 -2.92 -6.83 4.05
N LEU A 58 -3.09 -6.90 2.72
CA LEU A 58 -4.40 -7.06 2.08
C LEU A 58 -4.97 -8.47 2.26
N GLU A 59 -4.11 -9.50 2.24
CA GLU A 59 -4.49 -10.89 2.52
C GLU A 59 -5.02 -11.06 3.96
N LEU A 60 -4.38 -10.38 4.91
CA LEU A 60 -4.80 -10.39 6.32
C LEU A 60 -6.00 -9.47 6.61
N CYS A 61 -6.28 -8.51 5.73
CA CYS A 61 -7.34 -7.51 5.91
C CYS A 61 -8.66 -8.02 5.30
N LEU A 62 -9.46 -8.73 6.09
CA LEU A 62 -10.74 -9.31 5.65
C LEU A 62 -11.70 -8.28 5.02
N GLN A 63 -12.60 -8.77 4.16
CA GLN A 63 -13.68 -7.95 3.59
C GLN A 63 -14.50 -7.29 4.71
N GLY A 64 -14.76 -5.99 4.56
CA GLY A 64 -15.49 -5.18 5.56
C GLY A 64 -14.59 -4.44 6.57
N HIS A 65 -13.28 -4.68 6.58
CA HIS A 65 -12.37 -3.92 7.44
C HIS A 65 -12.36 -2.42 7.03
N PRO A 66 -12.51 -1.47 7.97
CA PRO A 66 -12.60 -0.03 7.66
C PRO A 66 -11.44 0.51 6.82
N ASP A 67 -10.23 0.01 7.09
CA ASP A 67 -9.02 0.47 6.40
C ASP A 67 -8.72 -0.25 5.08
N ARG A 68 -9.53 -1.23 4.66
CA ARG A 68 -9.26 -2.01 3.44
C ARG A 68 -9.10 -1.12 2.21
N SER A 69 -9.93 -0.08 2.09
CA SER A 69 -9.82 0.91 1.00
C SER A 69 -8.48 1.64 0.98
N THR A 70 -7.86 1.85 2.15
CA THR A 70 -6.54 2.46 2.29
C THR A 70 -5.44 1.51 1.84
N TYR A 71 -5.53 0.23 2.21
CA TYR A 71 -4.49 -0.75 1.85
C TYR A 71 -4.47 -0.98 0.35
N LEU A 72 -5.65 -1.16 -0.26
CA LEU A 72 -5.82 -1.24 -1.71
C LEU A 72 -5.25 -0.01 -2.43
N ASN A 73 -5.57 1.20 -1.96
CA ASN A 73 -5.10 2.43 -2.58
C ASN A 73 -3.57 2.60 -2.46
N ASN A 74 -2.98 2.19 -1.34
CA ASN A 74 -1.53 2.26 -1.14
C ASN A 74 -0.80 1.27 -2.05
N LEU A 75 -1.27 0.02 -2.09
CA LEU A 75 -0.71 -1.00 -2.97
C LEU A 75 -0.83 -0.62 -4.45
N ALA A 76 -2.00 -0.11 -4.88
CA ALA A 76 -2.21 0.40 -6.23
C ALA A 76 -1.21 1.51 -6.60
N ASN A 77 -0.92 2.42 -5.66
CA ASN A 77 0.04 3.49 -5.90
C ASN A 77 1.49 2.98 -6.02
N SER A 78 1.88 2.01 -5.19
CA SER A 78 3.21 1.39 -5.27
C SER A 78 3.39 0.62 -6.59
N LEU A 79 2.38 -0.12 -7.01
CA LEU A 79 2.39 -0.83 -8.30
C LEU A 79 2.45 0.14 -9.48
N LEU A 80 1.64 1.21 -9.47
CA LEU A 80 1.70 2.25 -10.51
C LEU A 80 3.08 2.92 -10.56
N THR A 81 3.67 3.19 -9.40
CA THR A 81 5.03 3.74 -9.30
C THR A 81 6.04 2.78 -9.93
N ARG A 82 5.96 1.49 -9.63
CA ARG A 82 6.87 0.49 -10.22
C ARG A 82 6.68 0.34 -11.72
N TYR A 83 5.44 0.35 -12.21
CA TYR A 83 5.14 0.40 -13.64
C TYR A 83 5.81 1.60 -14.31
N LYS A 84 5.72 2.80 -13.73
CA LYS A 84 6.36 4.00 -14.31
C LYS A 84 7.88 3.88 -14.43
N GLN A 85 8.52 3.10 -13.57
CA GLN A 85 9.96 2.88 -13.60
C GLN A 85 10.39 1.75 -14.55
N LEU A 86 9.65 0.63 -14.53
CA LEU A 86 10.07 -0.61 -15.17
C LEU A 86 9.26 -0.96 -16.43
N GLY A 87 8.13 -0.30 -16.68
CA GLY A 87 7.22 -0.59 -17.79
C GLY A 87 6.46 -1.91 -17.66
N ALA A 88 6.41 -2.50 -16.45
CA ALA A 88 5.79 -3.80 -16.22
C ALA A 88 4.25 -3.69 -16.28
N MET A 89 3.66 -4.04 -17.42
CA MET A 89 2.20 -3.91 -17.64
C MET A 89 1.35 -4.68 -16.62
N ALA A 90 1.85 -5.82 -16.11
CA ALA A 90 1.16 -6.57 -15.06
C ALA A 90 0.94 -5.73 -13.79
N ASP A 91 1.88 -4.85 -13.43
CA ASP A 91 1.73 -3.95 -12.29
C ASP A 91 0.68 -2.86 -12.56
N LEU A 92 0.60 -2.37 -13.81
CA LEU A 92 -0.41 -1.40 -14.20
C LEU A 92 -1.82 -2.01 -14.11
N ASP A 93 -1.99 -3.21 -14.67
CA ASP A 93 -3.27 -3.92 -14.65
C ASP A 93 -3.73 -4.16 -13.20
N GLU A 94 -2.83 -4.62 -12.33
CA GLU A 94 -3.11 -4.84 -10.91
C GLU A 94 -3.41 -3.52 -10.16
N ALA A 95 -2.68 -2.44 -10.47
CA ALA A 95 -2.95 -1.12 -9.90
C ALA A 95 -4.34 -0.60 -10.27
N ILE A 96 -4.80 -0.81 -11.50
CA ILE A 96 -6.16 -0.44 -11.94
C ILE A 96 -7.21 -1.25 -11.16
N VAL A 97 -7.02 -2.56 -11.02
CA VAL A 97 -7.95 -3.44 -10.28
C VAL A 97 -8.10 -2.97 -8.84
N PHE A 98 -6.99 -2.79 -8.11
CA PHE A 98 -7.06 -2.35 -6.71
C PHE A 98 -7.52 -0.89 -6.57
N GLY A 99 -7.19 -0.02 -7.53
CA GLY A 99 -7.68 1.37 -7.56
C GLY A 99 -9.20 1.45 -7.68
N ARG A 100 -9.80 0.56 -8.49
CA ARG A 100 -11.26 0.44 -8.62
C ARG A 100 -11.90 -0.09 -7.34
N GLU A 101 -11.39 -1.17 -6.76
CA GLU A 101 -11.91 -1.72 -5.50
C GLU A 101 -11.82 -0.67 -4.37
N ALA A 102 -10.71 0.07 -4.26
CA ALA A 102 -10.57 1.14 -3.28
C ALA A 102 -11.62 2.25 -3.46
N LEU A 103 -11.95 2.60 -4.71
CA LEU A 103 -12.94 3.63 -5.02
C LEU A 103 -14.37 3.18 -4.71
N GLU A 104 -14.69 1.91 -4.96
CA GLU A 104 -15.98 1.31 -4.60
C GLU A 104 -16.23 1.37 -3.09
N LEU A 105 -15.19 1.13 -2.29
CA LEU A 105 -15.25 1.21 -0.83
C LEU A 105 -15.29 2.66 -0.28
N ARG A 106 -15.18 3.68 -1.14
CA ARG A 106 -15.13 5.10 -0.76
C ARG A 106 -16.27 5.86 -1.42
N PRO A 107 -17.52 5.79 -0.93
CA PRO A 107 -18.68 6.42 -1.55
C PRO A 107 -18.54 7.95 -1.64
N GLN A 108 -19.44 8.60 -2.39
CA GLN A 108 -19.48 10.06 -2.50
C GLN A 108 -19.54 10.71 -1.11
N GLY A 109 -18.71 11.74 -0.89
CA GLY A 109 -18.55 12.40 0.40
C GLY A 109 -17.47 11.78 1.30
N HIS A 110 -16.95 10.59 0.97
CA HIS A 110 -15.84 10.01 1.73
C HIS A 110 -14.56 10.88 1.60
N PRO A 111 -13.91 11.27 2.72
CA PRO A 111 -12.78 12.22 2.70
C PRO A 111 -11.62 11.81 1.79
N ALA A 112 -11.35 10.50 1.72
CA ALA A 112 -10.26 9.96 0.89
C ALA A 112 -10.66 9.59 -0.55
N ARG A 113 -11.92 9.84 -0.99
CA ARG A 113 -12.39 9.44 -2.32
C ARG A 113 -11.61 10.13 -3.45
N SER A 114 -11.32 11.43 -3.29
CA SER A 114 -10.56 12.22 -4.27
C SER A 114 -9.17 11.62 -4.55
N ARG A 115 -8.50 11.12 -3.50
CA ARG A 115 -7.20 10.45 -3.64
C ARG A 115 -7.29 9.17 -4.48
N SER A 116 -8.32 8.35 -4.27
CA SER A 116 -8.52 7.14 -5.08
C SER A 116 -8.85 7.46 -6.53
N LEU A 117 -9.66 8.51 -6.77
CA LEU A 117 -9.94 8.97 -8.13
C LEU A 117 -8.66 9.41 -8.85
N ASN A 118 -7.82 10.21 -8.20
CA ASN A 118 -6.57 10.69 -8.81
C ASN A 118 -5.59 9.54 -9.09
N ASN A 119 -5.48 8.58 -8.17
CA ASN A 119 -4.61 7.42 -8.35
C ASN A 119 -5.10 6.54 -9.51
N LEU A 120 -6.41 6.23 -9.55
CA LEU A 120 -6.99 5.44 -10.63
C LEU A 120 -6.88 6.15 -11.97
N ALA A 121 -7.16 7.46 -12.02
CA ALA A 121 -7.00 8.26 -13.25
C ALA A 121 -5.54 8.31 -13.74
N SER A 122 -4.56 8.21 -12.83
CA SER A 122 -3.14 8.16 -13.20
C SER A 122 -2.70 6.79 -13.75
N ALA A 123 -3.53 5.75 -13.56
CA ALA A 123 -3.28 4.39 -14.02
C ALA A 123 -4.07 4.04 -15.30
N LEU A 124 -5.00 4.90 -15.73
CA LEU A 124 -5.80 4.75 -16.95
C LEU A 124 -5.25 5.63 -18.07
#